data_AF-A0A0F9C194-F1
#
_entry.id   AF-A0A0F9C194-F1
#
_cell.length_a   1.000
_cell.length_b   1.000
_cell.length_c   1.000
_cell.angle_alpha   90.00
_cell.angle_beta   90.00
_cell.angle_gamma   90.00
#
_symmetry.space_group_name_H-M   'P 1'
#
loop_
_entity.id
_entity.type
_entity.pdbx_description
1 polymer ?
#
loop_
_entity_poly.entity_id
_entity_poly.type
_entity_poly.pdbx_seq_one_letter_code
_entity_poly.pdbx_strand_id
1 'polypeptide(L)' 'SMTFSELYSKSKIRMKRSFLNYLHLCVDYNFVQKKPVGSNVIYSITDKGRVMLNLFIHKK' A
#
# COMPACT_ATOMS: atom_id res chain seq x y z
N SER A 1 5.22 8.42 -1.24
CA SER A 1 3.92 8.53 -0.53
C SER A 1 2.85 8.87 -1.55
N MET A 2 1.61 8.40 -1.37
CA MET A 2 0.54 8.57 -2.35
C MET A 2 -0.83 8.69 -1.66
N THR A 3 -1.75 9.40 -2.28
CA THR A 3 -3.17 9.39 -1.90
C THR A 3 -3.83 8.05 -2.25
N PHE A 4 -5.05 7.81 -1.75
CA PHE A 4 -5.83 6.63 -2.10
C PHE A 4 -6.02 6.49 -3.62
N SER A 5 -6.40 7.57 -4.30
CA SER A 5 -6.71 7.56 -5.74
C SER A 5 -5.47 7.24 -6.59
N GLU A 6 -4.31 7.80 -6.24
CA GLU A 6 -3.04 7.51 -6.91
C GLU A 6 -2.58 6.06 -6.67
N LEU A 7 -2.76 5.57 -5.44
CA LEU A 7 -2.40 4.20 -5.11
C LEU A 7 -3.30 3.20 -5.85
N TYR A 8 -4.60 3.50 -5.93
CA TYR A 8 -5.58 2.68 -6.66
C TYR A 8 -5.25 2.62 -8.16
N SER A 9 -5.01 3.78 -8.79
CA SER A 9 -4.70 3.84 -10.23
C SER A 9 -3.41 3.10 -10.60
N LYS A 10 -2.41 3.08 -9.71
CA LYS A 10 -1.13 2.37 -9.93
C LYS A 10 -1.15 0.89 -9.58
N SER A 11 -2.13 0.42 -8.79
CA SER A 11 -2.16 -0.95 -8.27
C SER A 11 -2.36 -2.05 -9.33
N LYS A 12 -2.84 -1.70 -10.53
CA LYS A 12 -3.35 -2.63 -11.57
C LYS A 12 -4.53 -3.51 -11.12
N ILE A 13 -5.03 -3.36 -9.89
CA ILE A 13 -6.21 -4.07 -9.37
C ILE A 13 -7.46 -3.35 -9.87
N ARG A 14 -8.18 -3.97 -10.82
CA ARG A 14 -9.37 -3.36 -11.45
C ARG A 14 -10.59 -3.28 -10.53
N MET A 15 -10.72 -4.20 -9.58
CA MET A 15 -11.86 -4.23 -8.67
C MET A 15 -11.58 -3.45 -7.38
N LYS A 16 -12.35 -2.39 -7.14
CA LYS A 16 -12.17 -1.50 -5.97
C LYS A 16 -12.22 -2.27 -4.64
N ARG A 17 -13.11 -3.25 -4.48
CA ARG A 17 -13.22 -4.07 -3.26
C ARG A 17 -11.97 -4.92 -3.03
N SER A 18 -11.43 -5.54 -4.08
CA SER A 18 -10.19 -6.31 -3.99
C SER A 18 -9.00 -5.42 -3.62
N PHE A 19 -8.93 -4.22 -4.23
CA PHE A 19 -7.89 -3.26 -3.88
C PHE A 19 -8.00 -2.84 -2.41
N LEU A 20 -9.21 -2.52 -1.95
CA LEU A 20 -9.44 -2.16 -0.54
C LEU A 20 -9.01 -3.28 0.40
N ASN A 21 -9.45 -4.52 0.14
CA ASN A 21 -9.07 -5.67 0.97
C ASN A 21 -7.55 -5.86 1.01
N TYR A 22 -6.86 -5.72 -0.12
CA TYR A 22 -5.41 -5.82 -0.18
C TYR A 22 -4.71 -4.67 0.55
N LEU A 23 -5.23 -3.45 0.41
CA LEU A 23 -4.70 -2.29 1.13
C LEU A 23 -4.90 -2.43 2.65
N HIS A 24 -6.04 -2.93 3.09
CA HIS A 24 -6.30 -3.26 4.50
C HIS A 24 -5.29 -4.28 5.02
N LEU A 25 -5.10 -5.39 4.29
CA LEU A 25 -4.07 -6.37 4.61
C LEU A 25 -2.68 -5.71 4.75
N CYS A 26 -2.26 -4.91 3.78
CA CYS A 26 -0.96 -4.24 3.82
C CYS A 26 -0.81 -3.29 5.02
N VAL A 27 -1.89 -2.64 5.45
CA VAL A 27 -1.91 -1.77 6.63
C VAL A 27 -1.87 -2.59 7.92
N ASP A 28 -2.70 -3.62 8.03
CA ASP A 28 -2.81 -4.46 9.23
C ASP A 28 -1.48 -5.18 9.54
N TYR A 29 -0.75 -5.60 8.50
CA TYR A 29 0.56 -6.23 8.63
C TYR A 29 1.73 -5.24 8.74
N ASN A 30 1.44 -3.93 8.77
CA ASN A 30 2.42 -2.85 8.84
C ASN A 30 3.42 -2.84 7.67
N PHE A 31 2.99 -3.24 6.47
CA PHE A 31 3.76 -3.09 5.24
C PHE A 31 3.57 -1.70 4.63
N VAL A 32 2.38 -1.13 4.81
CA VAL A 32 2.02 0.23 4.40
C VAL A 32 1.50 0.96 5.62
N GLN A 33 1.97 2.17 5.86
CA GLN A 33 1.40 3.08 6.84
C GLN A 33 0.51 4.11 6.14
N LYS A 34 -0.52 4.57 6.85
CA LYS A 34 -1.39 5.68 6.41
C LYS A 34 -1.31 6.82 7.42
N LYS A 35 -1.16 8.05 6.95
CA LYS A 35 -1.13 9.27 7.78
C LYS A 35 -2.18 10.25 7.28
N PRO A 36 -3.04 10.80 8.16
CA PRO A 36 -3.91 11.90 7.79
C PRO A 36 -3.08 13.17 7.55
N VAL A 37 -3.35 13.87 6.45
CA VAL A 37 -2.73 15.15 6.08
C VAL A 37 -3.85 16.05 5.54
N GLY A 38 -4.36 16.94 6.40
CA GLY A 38 -5.54 17.74 6.10
C GLY A 38 -6.76 16.86 5.83
N SER A 39 -7.44 17.09 4.71
CA SER A 39 -8.58 16.28 4.25
C SER A 39 -8.18 14.96 3.57
N ASN A 40 -6.88 14.71 3.37
CA ASN A 40 -6.38 13.56 2.63
C ASN A 40 -5.74 12.52 3.55
N VAL A 41 -5.68 11.28 3.06
CA VAL A 41 -4.91 10.20 3.68
C VAL A 41 -3.74 9.85 2.76
N ILE A 42 -2.53 9.90 3.30
CA ILE A 42 -1.29 9.61 2.59
C ILE A 42 -0.78 8.24 3.00
N TYR A 43 -0.60 7.37 2.03
CA TYR A 43 -0.04 6.03 2.17
C TYR A 43 1.45 6.02 1.83
N SER A 44 2.24 5.28 2.59
CA SER A 44 3.66 5.07 2.32
C SER A 44 4.11 3.68 2.75
N ILE A 45 5.06 3.10 2.01
CA ILE A 45 5.64 1.82 2.39
C ILE A 45 6.52 2.00 3.62
N THR A 46 6.42 1.06 4.55
CA THR A 46 7.27 1.00 5.74
C THR A 46 8.58 0.28 5.42
N ASP A 47 9.54 0.30 6.34
CA ASP A 47 10.78 -0.46 6.15
C ASP A 47 10.52 -1.97 6.20
N LYS A 48 9.58 -2.42 7.04
CA LYS A 48 9.08 -3.81 7.01
C LYS A 48 8.49 -4.17 5.64
N GLY A 49 7.69 -3.26 5.05
CA GLY A 49 7.15 -3.43 3.72
C GLY A 49 8.23 -3.51 2.64
N ARG A 50 9.30 -2.72 2.74
CA ARG A 50 10.46 -2.81 1.83
C ARG A 50 11.19 -4.14 1.95
N VAL A 51 11.44 -4.60 3.18
CA VAL A 51 12.04 -5.93 3.42
C VAL A 51 11.18 -7.03 2.79
N MET A 52 9.87 -6.98 3.03
CA MET A 52 8.91 -7.93 2.43
C MET A 52 8.99 -7.88 0.90
N LEU A 53 8.91 -6.71 0.27
CA LEU A 53 9.05 -6.60 -1.18
C LEU A 53 10.36 -7.20 -1.69
N ASN A 54 11.47 -6.96 -1.00
CA ASN A 54 12.76 -7.49 -1.40
C ASN A 54 12.81 -9.02 -1.35
N LEU A 55 12.12 -9.66 -0.41
CA LEU A 55 12.04 -11.12 -0.33
C LEU A 55 11.29 -11.75 -1.52
N PHE A 56 10.34 -11.04 -2.14
CA PHE A 56 9.49 -11.58 -3.21
C PHE A 56 9.89 -11.10 -4.61
N ILE A 57 10.38 -9.87 -4.75
CA ILE A 57 10.78 -9.27 -6.03
C ILE A 57 12.24 -9.60 -6.37
N HIS A 58 13.11 -9.75 -5.37
CA HIS A 58 14.52 -10.12 -5.56
C HIS A 58 14.81 -11.59 -5.24
N LYS A 59 13.83 -12.48 -5.42
CA LYS A 59 14.12 -13.90 -5.54
C LYS A 59 14.99 -14.08 -6.81
N LYS A 60 16.30 -14.11 -6.61
CA LYS A 60 17.20 -14.87 -7.48
C LYS A 60 16.94 -16.35 -7.25
#